data_AF-A0A223P9R7-F1
#
_entry.id   AF-A0A223P9R7-F1
#
_cell.length_a   1.000
_cell.length_b   1.000
_cell.length_c   1.000
_cell.angle_alpha   90.00
_cell.angle_beta   90.00
_cell.angle_gamma   90.00
#
_symmetry.space_group_name_H-M   'P 1'
#
loop_
_entity.id
_entity.type
_entity.pdbx_description
1 polymer ?
#
loop_
_entity_poly.entity_id
_entity_poly.type
_entity_poly.pdbx_seq_one_letter_code
_entity_poly.pdbx_strand_id
1 'polypeptide(L)' 'MEALYLLVPLSIAVVFGAIWLFFRMSDGGQFDDLVSPGWRILEDDDKPPLAPVNETAVSLKKDTSSHR' A
#
# COMPACT_ATOMS: atom_id res chain seq x y z
N MET A 1 1.24 48.07 -15.30
CA MET A 1 0.19 47.38 -16.08
C MET A 1 0.76 46.29 -17.00
N GLU A 2 2.01 46.39 -17.46
CA GLU A 2 2.68 45.41 -18.34
C GLU A 2 2.76 43.96 -17.80
N ALA A 3 2.97 43.79 -16.50
CA ALA A 3 3.21 42.46 -15.91
C ALA A 3 2.02 41.50 -16.06
N LEU A 4 0.79 42.03 -16.13
CA LEU A 4 -0.41 41.21 -16.32
C LEU A 4 -0.38 40.44 -17.66
N TYR A 5 0.21 41.03 -18.70
CA TYR A 5 0.32 40.38 -20.01
C TYR A 5 1.27 39.18 -19.99
N LEU A 6 2.23 39.14 -19.08
CA LEU A 6 3.09 37.97 -18.86
C LEU A 6 2.50 36.99 -17.84
N LEU A 7 1.91 37.51 -16.75
CA LEU A 7 1.39 36.66 -15.67
C LEU A 7 0.17 35.83 -16.10
N VAL A 8 -0.73 36.38 -16.91
CA VAL A 8 -1.94 35.67 -17.36
C VAL A 8 -1.60 34.42 -18.20
N PRO A 9 -0.78 34.48 -19.26
CA PRO A 9 -0.42 33.27 -20.00
C PRO A 9 0.45 32.33 -19.18
N LEU A 10 1.34 32.85 -18.33
CA LEU A 10 2.17 32.03 -17.45
C LEU A 10 1.31 31.23 -16.45
N SER A 11 0.29 31.85 -15.85
CA SER A 11 -0.59 31.16 -14.90
C SER A 11 -1.41 30.08 -15.60
N ILE A 12 -1.92 30.35 -16.81
CA ILE A 12 -2.62 29.36 -17.63
C ILE A 12 -1.70 28.16 -17.90
N ALA A 13 -0.44 28.39 -18.32
CA ALA A 13 0.52 27.33 -18.57
C ALA A 13 0.80 26.47 -17.32
N VAL A 14 0.93 27.12 -16.15
CA VAL A 14 1.11 26.41 -14.86
C VAL A 14 -0.11 25.56 -14.53
N VAL A 15 -1.33 26.08 -14.71
CA VAL A 15 -2.57 25.34 -14.45
C VAL A 15 -2.68 24.12 -15.37
N PHE A 16 -2.42 24.27 -16.68
CA PHE A 16 -2.40 23.14 -17.60
C PHE A 16 -1.32 22.10 -17.22
N GLY A 17 -0.13 22.56 -16.82
CA GLY A 17 0.94 21.67 -16.36
C GLY A 17 0.56 20.89 -15.10
N ALA A 18 -0.08 21.55 -14.14
CA ALA A 18 -0.57 20.91 -12.91
C ALA A 18 -1.66 19.88 -13.20
N ILE A 19 -2.63 20.22 -14.07
CA ILE A 19 -3.70 19.31 -14.48
C ILE A 19 -3.12 18.09 -15.21
N TRP A 20 -2.20 18.30 -16.15
CA TRP A 20 -1.55 17.21 -16.88
C TRP A 20 -0.77 16.28 -15.93
N LEU A 21 0.00 16.85 -15.00
CA LEU A 21 0.74 16.08 -14.00
C LEU A 21 -0.20 15.29 -13.08
N PHE A 22 -1.30 15.91 -12.66
CA PHE A 22 -2.33 15.28 -11.84
C PHE A 22 -2.93 14.06 -12.54
N PHE A 23 -3.37 14.20 -13.80
CA PHE A 23 -3.91 13.07 -14.57
C PHE A 23 -2.86 12.00 -14.82
N ARG A 24 -1.63 12.38 -15.15
CA ARG A 24 -0.53 11.43 -15.31
C ARG A 24 -0.24 10.63 -14.04
N MET A 25 -0.42 11.22 -12.86
CA MET A 25 -0.27 10.50 -11.58
C MET A 25 -1.52 9.67 -11.25
N SER A 26 -2.71 10.18 -11.59
CA SER A 26 -3.98 9.47 -11.44
C SER A 26 -3.98 8.14 -12.19
N ASP A 27 -3.50 8.14 -13.43
CA ASP A 27 -3.39 6.91 -14.24
C ASP A 27 -2.27 5.97 -13.76
N GLY A 28 -1.31 6.49 -12.98
CA GLY A 28 -0.14 5.76 -12.49
C GLY A 28 -0.39 4.80 -11.33
N GLY A 29 -1.64 4.65 -10.87
CA GLY A 29 -2.00 3.67 -9.85
C GLY A 29 -1.48 3.98 -8.43
N GLN A 30 -1.04 5.21 -8.15
CA GLN A 30 -0.56 5.61 -6.80
C GLN A 30 -1.62 5.41 -5.71
N PHE A 31 -2.90 5.50 -6.09
CA PHE A 31 -4.03 5.30 -5.19
C PHE A 31 -4.41 3.82 -5.00
N ASP A 32 -3.91 2.92 -5.84
CA ASP A 32 -4.25 1.50 -5.83
C ASP A 32 -3.53 0.75 -4.68
N ASP A 33 -2.33 1.21 -4.30
CA ASP A 33 -1.56 0.68 -3.17
C ASP A 33 -2.11 1.12 -1.79
N LEU A 34 -3.06 2.05 -1.75
CA LEU A 34 -3.76 2.42 -0.51
C LEU A 34 -5.01 1.58 -0.25
N VAL A 35 -5.50 0.85 -1.26
CA VAL A 35 -6.65 -0.06 -1.11
C VAL A 35 -6.23 -1.36 -0.41
N SER A 36 -5.08 -1.93 -0.79
CA SER A 36 -4.61 -3.22 -0.23
C SER A 36 -4.35 -3.20 1.29
N PRO A 37 -3.77 -2.15 1.90
CA PRO A 37 -3.57 -2.06 3.36
C PRO A 37 -4.88 -1.90 4.14
N GLY A 38 -5.89 -1.21 3.57
CA GLY A 38 -7.16 -0.94 4.25
C GLY A 38 -7.95 -2.21 4.56
N TRP A 39 -7.94 -3.19 3.65
CA TRP A 39 -8.58 -4.49 3.84
C TRP A 39 -7.90 -5.34 4.92
N ARG A 40 -6.56 -5.30 5.00
CA ARG A 40 -5.80 -6.08 6.00
C ARG A 40 -6.05 -5.62 7.44
N ILE A 41 -6.33 -4.34 7.65
CA ILE A 41 -6.64 -3.77 8.98
C ILE A 41 -8.03 -4.21 9.46
N LEU A 42 -9.01 -4.30 8.56
CA LEU A 42 -10.35 -4.76 8.91
C LEU A 42 -10.42 -6.27 9.17
N GLU A 43 -9.60 -7.06 8.47
CA GLU A 43 -9.57 -8.53 8.58
C GLU A 43 -8.68 -9.09 9.71
N ASP A 44 -7.88 -8.25 10.40
CA ASP A 44 -6.99 -8.71 11.48
C ASP A 44 -7.65 -8.74 12.87
N ASP A 45 -8.75 -8.02 13.08
CA ASP A 45 -9.46 -7.96 14.38
C ASP A 45 -10.24 -9.27 14.70
N ASP A 46 -10.53 -10.09 13.68
CA ASP A 46 -11.28 -11.35 13.84
C ASP A 46 -10.38 -12.59 14.01
N LYS A 47 -9.04 -12.44 13.95
CA LYS A 47 -8.14 -13.59 14.11
C LYS A 47 -7.87 -13.84 15.60
N PRO A 48 -8.23 -15.03 16.13
CA PRO A 48 -7.80 -15.40 17.47
C PRO A 48 -6.27 -15.38 17.53
N PRO A 49 -5.67 -14.87 18.62
CA PRO A 49 -4.22 -14.89 18.80
C PRO A 49 -3.73 -16.31 18.54
N LEU A 50 -2.80 -16.48 17.59
CA LEU A 50 -2.16 -17.75 17.34
C LEU A 50 -1.52 -18.19 18.67
N ALA A 51 -2.14 -19.15 19.34
CA ALA A 51 -1.55 -19.78 20.51
C ALA A 51 -0.14 -20.22 20.13
N PRO A 52 0.89 -19.97 20.99
CA PRO A 52 2.26 -20.29 20.65
C PRO A 52 2.33 -21.78 20.35
N VAL A 53 2.47 -22.12 19.06
CA VAL A 53 2.73 -23.49 18.64
C VAL A 53 4.11 -23.79 19.16
N ASN A 54 4.13 -24.46 20.30
CA ASN A 54 5.27 -25.06 20.95
C ASN A 54 5.87 -26.11 20.00
N GLU A 55 6.68 -25.62 19.09
CA GLU A 55 7.49 -26.32 18.09
C GLU A 55 8.40 -27.40 18.73
N THR A 56 8.58 -27.35 20.04
CA THR A 56 9.28 -28.34 20.86
C THR A 56 8.60 -29.71 20.88
N ALA A 57 7.28 -29.82 20.67
CA ALA A 57 6.57 -31.10 20.71
C ALA A 57 6.62 -31.88 19.39
N VAL A 58 6.88 -31.22 18.26
CA VAL A 58 6.89 -31.84 16.92
C VAL A 58 8.21 -32.59 16.67
N SER A 59 9.32 -32.15 17.28
CA SER A 59 10.60 -32.85 17.16
C SER A 59 10.62 -34.16 17.96
N LEU A 60 10.03 -34.21 19.17
CA LEU A 60 10.09 -35.39 20.05
C LEU A 60 9.27 -36.60 19.56
N LYS A 61 8.28 -36.39 18.67
CA LYS A 61 7.47 -37.49 18.10
C LYS A 61 8.11 -38.12 16.86
N LYS A 62 9.02 -37.41 16.18
CA LYS A 62 9.62 -37.89 14.92
C LYS A 62 10.70 -38.94 15.14
N ASP A 63 11.32 -38.94 16.32
CA ASP A 63 12.48 -39.78 16.62
C ASP A 63 12.11 -41.16 17.19
N THR A 64 10.86 -41.35 17.65
CA THR A 64 10.40 -42.61 18.26
C THR A 64 9.66 -43.55 17.31
N SER A 65 9.33 -43.11 16.09
CA SER A 65 8.59 -43.92 15.11
C SER A 65 9.45 -44.48 13.96
N SER A 66 10.75 -44.16 13.89
CA SER A 66 11.61 -44.64 12.80
C SER A 66 12.48 -45.85 13.18
N HIS A 67 12.49 -46.27 14.44
CA HIS A 67 13.27 -47.42 14.92
C HIS A 67 12.52 -48.19 16.01
N ARG A 68 11.45 -48.90 15.63
CA ARG A 68 11.04 -50.20 16.20
C ARG A 68 9.89 -50.80 15.39
#